data_AF-A0A291RQ96-F1
#
_entry.id   AF-A0A291RQ96-F1
#
_cell.length_a   1.000
_cell.length_b   1.000
_cell.length_c   1.000
_cell.angle_alpha   90.00
_cell.angle_beta   90.00
_cell.angle_gamma   90.00
#
_symmetry.space_group_name_H-M   'P 1'
#
loop_
_entity.id
_entity.type
_entity.pdbx_description
1 polymer ?
#
loop_
_entity_poly.entity_id
_entity_poly.type
_entity_poly.pdbx_seq_one_letter_code
_entity_poly.pdbx_strand_id
1 'polypeptide(L)'
;MLSCPEHAATTTRWTGLSPSRRWAMVGAGAIAVLLIPWCVWLYYTLPQTVRVGHWPLLWLGLDTAEAISAAVTLLLLLRRSPTAALSAAVGAGLFFADGVFDIGTSLSSGGFTVSLLMAICLEFPIGIGALWFAARALRQRAPQAEQRHLTAVSMPTTVDATGTNG
;
A
#
# COMPACT_ATOMS: atom_id res chain seq x y z
N MET A 1 4.94 -10.88 -55.24
CA MET A 1 5.84 -11.47 -54.22
C MET A 1 5.71 -10.65 -52.96
N LEU A 2 5.71 -11.32 -51.82
CA LEU A 2 5.13 -10.87 -50.56
C LEU A 2 5.93 -9.75 -49.89
N SER A 3 5.24 -8.69 -49.47
CA SER A 3 5.69 -7.85 -48.36
C SER A 3 4.85 -8.22 -47.14
N CYS A 4 5.38 -9.15 -46.35
CA CYS A 4 4.90 -9.46 -45.02
C CYS A 4 5.40 -8.32 -44.10
N PRO A 5 4.54 -7.55 -43.40
CA PRO A 5 5.04 -6.67 -42.35
C PRO A 5 5.62 -7.56 -41.24
N GLU A 6 6.93 -7.42 -41.04
CA GLU A 6 7.70 -8.14 -40.05
C GLU A 6 7.04 -8.08 -38.68
N HIS A 7 7.12 -9.24 -38.04
CA HIS A 7 6.45 -9.61 -36.83
C HIS A 7 6.67 -8.62 -35.68
N ALA A 8 5.54 -8.33 -35.04
CA ALA A 8 5.39 -7.85 -33.69
C ALA A 8 6.37 -8.54 -32.71
N ALA A 9 7.52 -7.93 -32.46
CA ALA A 9 8.30 -8.20 -31.24
C ALA A 9 7.67 -7.40 -30.09
N THR A 10 6.55 -7.91 -29.59
CA THR A 10 5.89 -7.46 -28.35
C THR A 10 6.72 -7.93 -27.16
N THR A 11 7.95 -7.43 -27.03
CA THR A 11 8.87 -7.79 -25.95
C THR A 11 9.32 -6.54 -25.23
N THR A 12 8.47 -6.04 -24.33
CA THR A 12 8.83 -5.40 -23.06
C THR A 12 7.57 -5.07 -22.23
N ARG A 13 6.66 -6.05 -22.04
CA ARG A 13 5.49 -5.85 -21.16
C ARG A 13 5.83 -5.79 -19.65
N TRP A 14 7.09 -5.99 -19.27
CA TRP A 14 7.43 -6.30 -17.88
C TRP A 14 8.39 -5.31 -17.20
N THR A 15 9.00 -4.36 -17.90
CA THR A 15 9.88 -3.35 -17.28
C THR A 15 9.18 -2.05 -16.89
N GLY A 16 7.84 -1.97 -17.06
CA GLY A 16 7.08 -0.72 -16.94
C GLY A 16 6.54 -0.33 -15.55
N LEU A 17 6.86 -1.03 -14.45
CA LEU A 17 6.48 -0.54 -13.12
C LEU A 17 7.38 0.63 -12.70
N SER A 18 6.78 1.77 -12.36
CA SER A 18 7.50 2.90 -11.78
C SER A 18 8.29 2.48 -10.54
N PRO A 19 9.50 3.00 -10.30
CA PRO A 19 10.34 2.62 -9.16
C PRO A 19 9.60 2.69 -7.82
N SER A 20 8.81 3.75 -7.60
CA SER A 20 8.02 3.94 -6.39
C SER A 20 7.01 2.81 -6.14
N ARG A 21 6.44 2.24 -7.20
CA ARG A 21 5.48 1.14 -7.10
C ARG A 21 6.16 -0.18 -6.75
N ARG A 22 7.36 -0.41 -7.26
CA ARG A 22 8.17 -1.60 -6.92
C ARG A 22 8.58 -1.57 -5.46
N TRP A 23 9.10 -0.44 -4.99
CA TRP A 23 9.43 -0.25 -3.58
C TRP A 23 8.22 -0.37 -2.66
N ALA A 24 7.06 0.17 -3.05
CA ALA A 24 5.83 0.00 -2.28
C ALA A 24 5.39 -1.48 -2.20
N MET A 25 5.54 -2.26 -3.28
CA MET A 25 5.24 -3.70 -3.26
C MET A 25 6.20 -4.47 -2.37
N VAL A 26 7.50 -4.21 -2.48
CA VAL A 26 8.53 -4.86 -1.64
C VAL A 26 8.30 -4.51 -0.17
N GLY A 27 8.08 -3.24 0.15
CA GLY A 27 7.81 -2.78 1.51
C GLY A 27 6.54 -3.40 2.08
N ALA A 28 5.42 -3.33 1.35
CA ALA A 28 4.16 -3.92 1.80
C ALA A 28 4.24 -5.44 1.98
N GLY A 29 4.96 -6.14 1.11
CA GLY A 29 5.18 -7.59 1.25
C GLY A 29 6.07 -7.94 2.43
N ALA A 30 7.16 -7.18 2.64
CA ALA A 30 8.04 -7.38 3.78
C ALA A 30 7.30 -7.17 5.11
N ILE A 31 6.55 -6.07 5.23
CA ILE A 31 5.74 -5.76 6.42
C ILE A 31 4.75 -6.88 6.72
N ALA A 32 3.96 -7.30 5.72
CA ALA A 32 2.94 -8.33 5.90
C ALA A 32 3.51 -9.68 6.39
N VAL A 33 4.77 -9.99 6.05
CA VAL A 33 5.43 -11.24 6.46
C VAL A 33 6.16 -11.08 7.80
N LEU A 34 6.86 -9.96 8.01
CA LEU A 34 7.69 -9.73 9.19
C LEU A 34 6.88 -9.43 10.46
N LEU A 35 5.67 -8.87 10.32
CA LEU A 35 4.78 -8.65 11.46
C LEU A 35 4.29 -9.95 12.10
N ILE A 36 4.14 -11.04 11.32
CA ILE A 36 3.65 -12.33 11.82
C ILE A 36 4.55 -12.90 12.93
N PRO A 37 5.87 -13.09 12.72
CA PRO A 37 6.75 -13.57 13.80
C PRO A 37 6.87 -12.56 14.96
N TRP A 38 6.78 -11.25 14.68
CA TRP A 38 6.81 -10.20 15.71
C TRP A 38 5.61 -10.31 16.67
N CYS A 39 4.39 -10.44 16.14
CA CYS A 39 3.17 -10.67 16.90
C CYS A 39 3.30 -11.87 17.86
N VAL A 40 3.83 -12.98 17.34
CA VAL A 40 4.00 -14.22 18.10
C VAL A 40 4.97 -13.99 19.26
N TRP A 41 6.09 -13.29 19.01
CA TRP A 41 7.07 -12.98 20.05
C TRP A 41 6.53 -12.04 21.13
N LEU A 42 5.81 -10.97 20.74
CA LEU A 42 5.17 -10.04 21.67
C LEU A 42 4.13 -10.73 22.55
N TYR A 43 3.28 -11.58 21.96
CA TYR A 43 2.25 -12.32 22.70
C TYR A 43 2.83 -13.13 23.88
N TYR A 44 4.00 -13.75 23.69
CA TYR A 44 4.64 -14.55 24.74
C TYR A 44 5.49 -13.74 25.73
N THR A 45 5.95 -12.55 25.35
CA THR A 45 6.86 -11.74 26.17
C THR A 45 6.15 -10.66 26.99
N LEU A 46 4.95 -10.24 26.59
CA LEU A 46 4.18 -9.24 27.33
C LEU A 46 3.62 -9.83 28.64
N PRO A 47 3.94 -9.23 29.81
CA PRO A 47 3.37 -9.62 31.09
C PRO A 47 1.85 -9.45 31.05
N GLN A 48 1.08 -10.44 31.53
CA GLN A 48 -0.38 -10.38 31.65
C GLN A 48 -0.88 -9.40 32.72
N THR A 49 -0.05 -8.44 33.12
CA THR A 49 -0.16 -7.73 34.40
C THR A 49 -0.25 -6.22 34.20
N VAL A 50 -1.31 -5.71 33.57
CA VAL A 50 -1.77 -4.32 33.82
C VAL A 50 -3.28 -4.20 33.58
N ARG A 51 -4.10 -4.37 34.64
CA ARG A 51 -5.51 -3.92 34.86
C ARG A 51 -6.58 -4.06 33.75
N VAL A 52 -6.27 -4.55 32.56
CA VAL A 52 -7.18 -4.79 31.43
C VAL A 52 -6.96 -6.24 31.05
N GLY A 53 -7.98 -7.09 31.20
CA GLY A 53 -7.85 -8.56 31.16
C GLY A 53 -7.33 -9.18 29.86
N HIS A 54 -6.95 -8.39 28.85
CA HIS A 54 -6.51 -8.86 27.54
C HIS A 54 -5.42 -7.94 26.93
N TRP A 55 -4.43 -7.53 27.72
CA TRP A 55 -3.34 -6.65 27.26
C TRP A 55 -2.64 -7.16 25.97
N PRO A 56 -2.23 -8.44 25.85
CA PRO A 56 -1.62 -8.94 24.61
C PRO A 56 -2.58 -8.94 23.41
N LEU A 57 -3.89 -8.99 23.64
CA LEU A 57 -4.89 -9.00 22.57
C LEU A 57 -5.01 -7.63 21.90
N LEU A 58 -4.80 -6.54 22.66
CA LEU A 58 -4.80 -5.18 22.12
C LEU A 58 -3.63 -4.97 21.15
N TRP A 59 -2.43 -5.38 21.57
CA TRP A 59 -1.22 -5.36 20.74
C TRP A 59 -1.42 -6.22 19.49
N LEU A 60 -1.76 -7.49 19.67
CA LEU A 60 -2.02 -8.42 18.56
C LEU A 60 -3.05 -7.86 17.57
N GLY A 61 -4.10 -7.18 18.05
CA GLY A 61 -5.11 -6.56 17.21
C GLY A 61 -4.57 -5.43 16.34
N LEU A 62 -3.71 -4.57 16.89
CA LEU A 62 -3.09 -3.46 16.18
C LEU A 62 -2.09 -3.97 15.12
N ASP A 63 -1.15 -4.84 15.51
CA ASP A 63 -0.20 -5.47 14.60
C ASP A 63 -0.91 -6.23 13.46
N THR A 64 -1.99 -6.96 13.79
CA THR A 64 -2.76 -7.70 12.79
C THR A 64 -3.43 -6.75 11.80
N ALA A 65 -3.95 -5.61 12.26
CA ALA A 65 -4.54 -4.61 11.38
C ALA A 65 -3.50 -4.04 10.41
N GLU A 66 -2.27 -3.80 10.86
CA GLU A 66 -1.15 -3.37 10.01
C GLU A 66 -0.79 -4.42 8.97
N ALA A 67 -0.64 -5.67 9.39
CA ALA A 67 -0.32 -6.78 8.49
C ALA A 67 -1.40 -6.96 7.42
N ILE A 68 -2.68 -6.87 7.80
CA ILE A 68 -3.81 -6.92 6.86
C ILE A 68 -3.75 -5.73 5.90
N SER A 69 -3.54 -4.51 6.40
CA SER A 69 -3.44 -3.32 5.56
C SER A 69 -2.30 -3.42 4.55
N ALA A 70 -1.15 -3.93 4.96
CA ALA A 70 0.00 -4.17 4.11
C ALA A 70 -0.29 -5.26 3.06
N ALA A 71 -0.89 -6.38 3.46
CA ALA A 71 -1.28 -7.45 2.56
C ALA A 71 -2.31 -6.99 1.52
N VAL A 72 -3.34 -6.26 1.94
CA VAL A 72 -4.33 -5.66 1.03
C VAL A 72 -3.67 -4.67 0.08
N THR A 73 -2.77 -3.82 0.59
CA THR A 73 -2.00 -2.89 -0.25
C THR A 73 -1.21 -3.64 -1.31
N LEU A 74 -0.47 -4.70 -0.93
CA LEU A 74 0.27 -5.54 -1.86
C LEU A 74 -0.64 -6.18 -2.91
N LEU A 75 -1.76 -6.76 -2.50
CA LEU A 75 -2.73 -7.38 -3.41
C LEU A 75 -3.29 -6.35 -4.41
N LEU A 76 -3.64 -5.15 -3.96
CA LEU A 76 -4.14 -4.08 -4.82
C LEU A 76 -3.04 -3.57 -5.77
N LEU A 77 -1.78 -3.51 -5.32
CA LEU A 77 -0.63 -3.24 -6.17
C LEU A 77 -0.38 -4.36 -7.19
N LEU A 78 -0.57 -5.62 -6.85
CA LEU A 78 -0.47 -6.72 -7.83
C LEU A 78 -1.58 -6.62 -8.87
N ARG A 79 -2.80 -6.27 -8.45
CA ARG A 79 -3.97 -6.11 -9.32
C ARG A 79 -3.99 -4.82 -10.15
N ARG A 80 -3.00 -3.94 -9.98
CA ARG A 80 -2.98 -2.59 -10.58
C ARG A 80 -4.25 -1.77 -10.27
N SER A 81 -4.84 -2.03 -9.11
CA SER A 81 -6.02 -1.30 -8.67
C SER A 81 -5.65 0.11 -8.24
N PRO A 82 -6.43 1.14 -8.64
CA PRO A 82 -6.26 2.47 -8.08
C PRO A 82 -6.40 2.45 -6.56
N THR A 83 -7.32 1.65 -6.01
CA THR A 83 -7.64 1.62 -4.56
C THR A 83 -6.46 1.28 -3.64
N ALA A 84 -5.32 0.82 -4.17
CA ALA A 84 -4.08 0.65 -3.42
C ALA A 84 -3.67 1.91 -2.64
N ALA A 85 -3.96 3.11 -3.17
CA ALA A 85 -3.66 4.37 -2.48
C ALA A 85 -4.47 4.54 -1.18
N LEU A 86 -5.72 4.07 -1.14
CA LEU A 86 -6.56 4.14 0.05
C LEU A 86 -6.05 3.17 1.12
N SER A 87 -5.75 1.93 0.73
CA SER A 87 -5.17 0.94 1.63
C SER A 87 -3.84 1.40 2.21
N ALA A 88 -2.97 1.99 1.38
CA ALA A 88 -1.70 2.55 1.85
C ALA A 88 -1.89 3.72 2.83
N ALA A 89 -2.90 4.58 2.63
CA ALA A 89 -3.23 5.66 3.57
C ALA A 89 -3.75 5.11 4.92
N VAL A 90 -4.57 4.05 4.89
CA VAL A 90 -5.00 3.34 6.10
C VAL A 90 -3.80 2.75 6.83
N GLY A 91 -2.90 2.07 6.12
CA GLY A 91 -1.65 1.54 6.69
C GLY A 91 -0.79 2.63 7.32
N ALA A 92 -0.65 3.79 6.67
CA ALA A 92 0.06 4.92 7.25
C ALA A 92 -0.51 5.36 8.60
N GLY A 93 -1.84 5.47 8.70
CA GLY A 93 -2.51 5.81 9.96
C GLY A 93 -2.27 4.77 11.05
N LEU A 94 -2.27 3.48 10.70
CA LEU A 94 -2.00 2.40 11.65
C LEU A 94 -0.57 2.48 12.19
N PHE A 95 0.45 2.63 11.34
CA PHE A 95 1.85 2.79 11.77
C PHE A 95 2.08 4.00 12.67
N PHE A 96 1.40 5.12 12.43
CA PHE A 96 1.49 6.26 13.34
C PHE A 96 0.80 5.99 14.68
N ALA A 97 -0.34 5.29 14.66
CA ALA A 97 -1.04 4.90 15.87
C ALA A 97 -0.21 3.91 16.69
N ASP A 98 0.43 2.93 16.04
CA ASP A 98 1.32 1.93 16.62
C ASP A 98 2.50 2.59 17.32
N GLY A 99 3.25 3.48 16.65
CA GLY A 99 4.36 4.15 17.33
C GLY A 99 3.99 5.08 18.47
N VAL A 100 2.83 5.73 18.40
CA VAL A 100 2.32 6.49 19.55
C VAL A 100 1.90 5.53 20.69
N PHE A 101 1.32 4.38 20.35
CA PHE A 101 0.94 3.35 21.31
C PHE A 101 2.16 2.74 21.99
N ASP A 102 3.21 2.37 21.25
CA ASP A 102 4.46 1.81 21.75
C ASP A 102 5.19 2.77 22.70
N ILE A 103 5.28 4.05 22.33
CA ILE A 103 5.83 5.08 23.21
C ILE A 103 4.97 5.20 24.47
N GLY A 104 3.64 5.31 24.31
CA GLY A 104 2.73 5.53 25.44
C GLY A 104 2.71 4.39 26.45
N THR A 105 2.81 3.16 25.98
CA THR A 105 2.79 1.94 26.80
C THR A 105 4.13 1.64 27.47
N SER A 106 5.22 2.14 26.91
CA SER A 106 6.56 1.93 27.45
C SER A 106 7.00 2.97 28.49
N LEU A 107 6.26 4.07 28.68
CA LEU A 107 6.57 5.17 29.61
C LEU A 107 6.84 4.74 31.06
N SER A 108 6.15 3.69 31.54
CA SER A 108 6.31 3.15 32.90
C SER A 108 7.21 1.92 32.97
N SER A 109 7.82 1.53 31.85
CA SER A 109 8.66 0.35 31.69
C SER A 109 10.12 0.73 31.40
N GLY A 110 11.07 -0.16 31.67
CA GLY A 110 12.48 0.03 31.27
C GLY A 110 12.70 0.02 29.74
N GLY A 111 11.66 -0.23 28.94
CA GLY A 111 11.72 -0.37 27.48
C GLY A 111 11.53 0.94 26.69
N PHE A 112 11.30 2.07 27.34
CA PHE A 112 10.94 3.34 26.68
C PHE A 112 11.90 3.75 25.55
N THR A 113 13.22 3.65 25.78
CA THR A 113 14.21 4.02 24.75
C THR A 113 14.11 3.14 23.51
N VAL A 114 13.83 1.84 23.68
CA VAL A 114 13.69 0.91 22.56
C VAL A 114 12.43 1.24 21.77
N SER A 115 11.29 1.42 22.44
CA SER A 115 10.03 1.81 21.80
C SER A 115 10.12 3.15 21.08
N LEU A 116 10.78 4.15 21.69
CA LEU A 116 10.99 5.45 21.06
C LEU A 116 11.86 5.35 19.79
N LEU A 117 12.93 4.54 19.84
CA LEU A 117 13.78 4.32 18.68
C LEU A 117 13.05 3.55 17.57
N MET A 118 12.26 2.52 17.92
CA MET A 118 11.41 1.79 16.97
C MET A 118 10.40 2.72 16.29
N ALA A 119 9.70 3.54 17.05
CA ALA A 119 8.74 4.50 16.50
C ALA A 119 9.39 5.48 15.53
N ILE A 120 10.52 6.09 15.90
CA ILE A 120 11.17 7.12 15.08
C ILE A 120 11.91 6.51 13.88
N CYS A 121 12.53 5.34 14.04
CA CYS A 121 13.39 4.74 13.01
C CYS A 121 12.65 3.75 12.10
N LEU A 122 11.52 3.20 12.54
CA LEU A 122 10.80 2.15 11.80
C LEU A 122 9.35 2.56 11.50
N GLU A 123 8.50 2.69 12.51
CA GLU A 123 7.06 2.90 12.29
C GLU A 123 6.76 4.22 11.59
N PHE A 124 7.29 5.35 12.08
CA PHE A 124 7.04 6.65 11.45
C PHE A 124 7.61 6.74 10.02
N PRO A 125 8.84 6.28 9.73
CA PRO A 125 9.35 6.23 8.36
C PRO A 125 8.50 5.35 7.43
N ILE A 126 8.03 4.18 7.90
CA ILE A 126 7.13 3.32 7.14
C ILE A 126 5.80 4.04 6.87
N GLY A 127 5.20 4.65 7.89
CA GLY A 127 3.96 5.41 7.78
C GLY A 127 4.09 6.58 6.81
N ILE A 128 5.19 7.34 6.88
CA ILE A 128 5.51 8.43 5.94
C ILE A 128 5.64 7.89 4.52
N GLY A 129 6.35 6.77 4.32
CA GLY A 129 6.51 6.14 3.00
C GLY A 129 5.18 5.70 2.39
N ALA A 130 4.31 5.09 3.20
CA ALA A 130 2.98 4.67 2.80
C ALA A 130 2.08 5.86 2.45
N LEU A 131 2.12 6.93 3.26
CA LEU A 131 1.38 8.17 3.01
C LEU A 131 1.88 8.89 1.76
N TRP A 132 3.20 8.96 1.57
CA TRP A 132 3.82 9.54 0.38
C TRP A 132 3.40 8.79 -0.88
N PHE A 133 3.42 7.45 -0.83
CA PHE A 133 2.92 6.62 -1.93
C PHE A 133 1.44 6.90 -2.21
N ALA A 134 0.60 6.93 -1.19
CA ALA A 134 -0.82 7.21 -1.32
C ALA A 134 -1.06 8.60 -1.96
N ALA A 135 -0.41 9.63 -1.45
CA ALA A 135 -0.50 11.00 -1.97
C ALA A 135 -0.04 11.08 -3.43
N ARG A 136 1.07 10.43 -3.78
CA ARG A 136 1.57 10.39 -5.16
C ARG A 136 0.61 9.65 -6.09
N ALA A 137 0.07 8.51 -5.66
CA ALA A 137 -0.87 7.72 -6.43
C ALA A 137 -2.19 8.48 -6.67
N LEU A 138 -2.68 9.24 -5.68
CA LEU A 138 -3.87 10.08 -5.83
C LEU A 138 -3.63 11.26 -6.77
N ARG A 139 -2.50 11.96 -6.65
CA ARG A 139 -2.12 13.08 -7.53
C ARG A 139 -2.03 12.66 -9.01
N GLN A 140 -1.55 11.45 -9.29
CA GLN A 140 -1.45 10.93 -10.65
C GLN A 140 -2.80 10.58 -11.29
N ARG A 141 -3.88 10.42 -10.50
CA ARG A 141 -5.20 10.10 -11.06
C ARG A 141 -5.90 11.29 -11.70
N ALA A 142 -5.71 12.50 -11.19
CA ALA A 142 -6.40 13.68 -11.71
C ALA A 142 -6.07 13.94 -13.20
N PRO A 143 -4.80 13.97 -13.63
CA PRO A 143 -4.47 14.13 -15.05
C PRO A 143 -4.95 12.97 -15.94
N GLN A 144 -4.95 11.73 -15.41
CA GLN A 144 -5.39 10.56 -16.17
C GLN A 144 -6.90 10.54 -16.40
N ALA A 145 -7.68 11.00 -15.42
CA ALA A 145 -9.13 11.12 -15.54
C ALA A 145 -9.51 12.14 -16.62
N GLU A 146 -8.83 13.29 -16.64
CA GLU A 146 -9.02 14.34 -17.65
C GLU A 146 -8.67 13.86 -19.07
N GLN A 147 -7.49 13.24 -19.25
CA GLN A 147 -7.08 12.69 -20.55
C GLN A 147 -8.04 11.62 -21.08
N ARG A 148 -8.54 10.73 -20.21
CA ARG A 148 -9.55 9.73 -20.58
C ARG A 148 -10.84 10.37 -21.05
N HIS A 149 -11.29 11.43 -20.37
CA HIS A 149 -12.48 12.18 -20.76
C HIS A 149 -12.29 12.85 -22.14
N LEU A 150 -11.16 13.52 -22.36
CA LEU A 150 -10.85 14.13 -23.65
C LEU A 150 -10.77 13.10 -24.78
N THR A 151 -10.12 11.95 -24.53
CA THR A 151 -10.04 10.85 -25.52
C THR A 151 -11.42 10.28 -25.85
N ALA A 152 -12.31 10.16 -24.86
CA ALA A 152 -13.67 9.69 -25.06
C ALA A 152 -14.53 10.68 -25.87
N VAL A 153 -14.36 11.99 -25.64
CA VAL A 153 -15.08 13.04 -26.37
C VAL A 153 -14.57 13.18 -27.81
N SER A 154 -13.27 13.01 -28.05
CA SER A 154 -12.66 13.13 -29.38
C SER A 154 -12.75 11.86 -30.23
N MET A 155 -13.23 10.72 -29.70
CA MET A 155 -13.48 9.54 -30.52
C MET A 155 -14.64 9.81 -31.47
N PRO A 156 -14.44 9.79 -32.81
CA PRO A 156 -15.52 10.00 -33.75
C PRO A 156 -16.55 8.88 -33.57
N THR A 157 -17.77 9.24 -33.21
CA THR A 157 -18.92 8.34 -33.23
C THR A 157 -19.07 7.86 -34.67
N THR A 158 -18.69 6.62 -34.94
CA THR A 158 -18.82 5.94 -36.25
C THR A 158 -20.28 5.63 -36.56
N VAL A 159 -21.15 6.64 -36.46
CA VAL A 159 -22.61 6.51 -36.66
C VAL A 159 -23.08 7.15 -37.96
N ASP A 160 -22.23 7.89 -38.69
CA ASP A 160 -22.66 8.58 -39.93
C ASP A 160 -22.14 7.98 -41.25
N ALA A 161 -21.73 6.70 -41.24
CA ALA A 161 -21.32 5.99 -42.48
C ALA A 161 -22.36 4.98 -43.01
N THR A 162 -23.62 5.11 -42.60
CA THR A 162 -24.76 4.44 -43.27
C THR A 162 -25.81 5.44 -43.74
N GLY A 163 -25.33 6.57 -44.28
CA GLY A 163 -26.10 7.36 -45.24
C GLY A 163 -26.19 6.61 -46.56
N THR A 164 -27.39 6.09 -46.82
CA THR A 164 -28.07 6.10 -48.13
C THR A 164 -27.28 5.62 -49.36
N ASN A 165 -27.52 4.39 -49.79
CA ASN A 165 -27.53 4.02 -51.22
C ASN A 165 -28.40 2.78 -51.40
N GLY A 166 -29.60 2.97 -51.97
CA GLY A 166 -30.53 1.89 -52.35
C GLY A 166 -31.97 2.27 -52.14
#